data_AF-A0A1E3L1B7-F1
#
_entry.id   AF-A0A1E3L1B7-F1
#
_cell.length_a   1.000
_cell.length_b   1.000
_cell.length_c   1.000
_cell.angle_alpha   90.00
_cell.angle_beta   90.00
_cell.angle_gamma   90.00
#
_symmetry.space_group_name_H-M   'P 1'
#
loop_
_entity.id
_entity.type
_entity.pdbx_description
1 polymer ?
#
loop_
_entity_poly.entity_id
_entity_poly.type
_entity_poly.pdbx_seq_one_letter_code
_entity_poly.pdbx_strand_id
1 'polypeptide(L)'
;MPQVPEMVKISLHRKQLFDYIHKELSPKNVLRAPKTLRWWIIVIIILVFLFFSILLFPLLKILYVFAISIILLSFCIMRWDKAKYKYLAQKYPTYLETMDKKTAYIEFFECYRTDSLYKKVISLNISSNQLEADINYFQNKGIKTTQRTRTYLVTLIAFSFGIWGEFVGNNIGEGWSNISLFIFYAFVVSHAVFGINYLLQKTVFSGLNKNKEMAELLAEVKNLISLSP
;
A
#
# COMPACT_ATOMS: atom_id res chain seq x y z
N MET A 1 29.31 24.95 19.66
CA MET A 1 28.32 23.90 19.31
C MET A 1 29.06 22.77 18.62
N PRO A 2 28.97 21.52 19.08
CA PRO A 2 29.68 20.40 18.45
C PRO A 2 29.16 20.20 17.02
N GLN A 3 30.08 20.20 16.04
CA GLN A 3 29.75 20.00 14.64
C GLN A 3 29.33 18.54 14.44
N VAL A 4 28.05 18.30 14.14
CA VAL A 4 27.57 16.97 13.75
C VAL A 4 28.28 16.56 12.46
N PRO A 5 28.91 15.38 12.40
CA PRO A 5 29.62 14.91 11.22
C PRO A 5 28.70 14.90 9.99
N GLU A 6 29.23 15.29 8.83
CA GLU A 6 28.45 15.45 7.58
C GLU A 6 27.73 14.15 7.16
N MET A 7 28.36 13.00 7.37
CA MET A 7 27.75 11.68 7.12
C MET A 7 26.53 11.40 8.01
N VAL A 8 26.55 11.87 9.26
CA VAL A 8 25.40 11.72 10.18
C VAL A 8 24.26 12.61 9.73
N LYS A 9 24.53 13.85 9.30
CA LYS A 9 23.53 14.77 8.74
C LYS A 9 22.84 14.19 7.49
N ILE A 10 23.61 13.65 6.55
CA ILE A 10 23.08 13.02 5.32
C ILE A 10 22.18 11.83 5.67
N SER A 11 22.59 10.98 6.61
CA SER A 11 21.77 9.83 7.06
C SER A 11 20.46 10.27 7.73
N LEU A 12 20.49 11.38 8.45
CA LEU A 12 19.35 11.93 9.18
C LEU A 12 18.34 12.56 8.21
N HIS A 13 18.81 13.31 7.22
CA HIS A 13 17.98 13.88 6.16
C HIS A 13 17.26 12.79 5.36
N ARG A 14 17.98 11.74 4.95
CA ARG A 14 17.39 10.58 4.26
C ARG A 14 16.27 9.93 5.07
N LYS A 15 16.49 9.74 6.37
CA LYS A 15 15.49 9.16 7.27
C LYS A 15 14.28 10.08 7.41
N GLN A 16 14.50 11.39 7.58
CA GLN A 16 13.43 12.38 7.69
C GLN A 16 12.60 12.45 6.41
N LEU A 17 13.22 12.49 5.23
CA LEU A 17 12.51 12.50 3.95
C LEU A 17 11.71 11.20 3.73
N PHE A 18 12.30 10.05 4.04
CA PHE A 18 11.64 8.77 3.94
C PHE A 18 10.43 8.66 4.89
N ASP A 19 10.59 9.06 6.15
CA ASP A 19 9.51 9.07 7.13
C ASP A 19 8.42 10.08 6.75
N TYR A 20 8.78 11.27 6.25
CA TYR A 20 7.84 12.28 5.79
C TYR A 20 6.96 11.74 4.66
N ILE A 21 7.54 11.09 3.66
CA ILE A 21 6.78 10.54 2.54
C ILE A 21 5.92 9.35 2.96
N HIS A 22 6.50 8.37 3.65
CA HIS A 22 5.84 7.09 3.89
C HIS A 22 4.96 7.05 5.14
N LYS A 23 5.12 8.03 6.05
CA LYS A 23 4.24 8.18 7.23
C LYS A 23 3.34 9.39 7.05
N GLU A 24 3.88 10.60 6.94
CA GLU A 24 3.08 11.83 6.97
C GLU A 24 2.26 12.02 5.69
N LEU A 25 2.89 11.89 4.53
CA LEU A 25 2.25 11.99 3.22
C LEU A 25 1.61 10.69 2.73
N SER A 26 1.48 9.68 3.59
CA SER A 26 0.84 8.42 3.22
C SER A 26 -0.63 8.63 2.81
N PRO A 27 -1.19 7.79 1.90
CA PRO A 27 -2.58 7.92 1.48
C PRO A 27 -3.56 7.91 2.67
N LYS A 28 -3.21 7.15 3.72
CA LYS A 28 -3.98 7.02 4.95
C LYS A 28 -4.11 8.34 5.73
N ASN A 29 -3.12 9.22 5.64
CA ASN A 29 -3.08 10.48 6.36
C ASN A 29 -3.59 11.65 5.50
N VAL A 30 -3.21 11.70 4.22
CA VAL A 30 -3.62 12.75 3.29
C VAL A 30 -5.09 12.62 2.91
N LEU A 31 -5.53 11.41 2.54
CA LEU A 31 -6.91 11.13 2.13
C LEU A 31 -7.82 10.79 3.31
N ARG A 32 -7.39 11.09 4.54
CA ARG A 32 -8.16 10.79 5.75
C ARG A 32 -9.43 11.62 5.77
N ALA A 33 -10.56 10.98 5.50
CA ALA A 33 -11.86 11.59 5.73
C ALA A 33 -12.03 11.94 7.23
N PRO A 34 -12.83 12.97 7.57
CA PRO A 34 -13.13 13.33 8.95
C PRO A 34 -13.63 12.13 9.74
N LYS A 35 -13.17 11.98 11.00
CA LYS A 35 -13.63 10.91 11.90
C LYS A 35 -15.16 10.90 12.01
N THR A 36 -15.76 12.09 12.06
CA THR A 36 -17.21 12.30 12.11
C THR A 36 -17.94 11.61 10.96
N LEU A 37 -17.46 11.80 9.73
CA LEU A 37 -18.01 11.14 8.54
C LEU A 37 -18.01 9.61 8.73
N ARG A 38 -16.89 9.03 9.19
CA ARG A 38 -16.75 7.57 9.36
C ARG A 38 -17.70 7.00 10.41
N TRP A 39 -17.93 7.75 11.48
CA TRP A 39 -18.90 7.42 12.52
C TRP A 39 -20.35 7.47 12.00
N TRP A 40 -20.71 8.47 11.19
CA TRP A 40 -22.04 8.55 10.58
C TRP A 40 -22.38 7.32 9.74
N ILE A 41 -21.42 6.75 9.00
CA ILE A 41 -21.64 5.50 8.26
C ILE A 41 -21.95 4.34 9.19
N ILE A 42 -21.14 4.15 10.23
CA ILE A 42 -21.31 3.04 11.17
C ILE A 42 -22.68 3.13 11.84
N VAL A 43 -23.06 4.35 12.26
CA VAL A 43 -24.37 4.61 12.85
C VAL A 43 -25.51 4.34 11.86
N ILE A 44 -25.39 4.77 10.60
CA ILE A 44 -26.39 4.50 9.56
C ILE A 44 -26.51 2.99 9.28
N ILE A 45 -25.39 2.26 9.17
CA ILE A 45 -25.41 0.81 8.96
C ILE A 45 -26.08 0.09 10.13
N ILE A 46 -25.76 0.47 11.37
CA ILE A 46 -26.37 -0.12 12.58
C ILE A 46 -27.87 0.20 12.64
N LEU A 47 -28.27 1.44 12.35
CA LEU A 47 -29.68 1.84 12.34
C LEU A 47 -30.48 1.13 11.25
N VAL A 48 -29.91 0.98 10.05
CA VAL A 48 -30.51 0.21 8.96
C VAL A 48 -30.66 -1.26 9.38
N PHE A 49 -29.60 -1.86 9.93
CA PHE A 49 -29.65 -3.26 10.39
C PHE A 49 -30.69 -3.47 11.49
N LEU A 50 -30.77 -2.58 12.48
CA LEU A 50 -31.79 -2.59 13.53
C LEU A 50 -33.20 -2.44 12.97
N PHE A 51 -33.41 -1.49 12.05
CA PHE A 51 -34.70 -1.27 11.39
C PHE A 51 -35.18 -2.51 10.64
N PHE A 52 -34.30 -3.15 9.86
CA PHE A 52 -34.62 -4.39 9.13
C PHE A 52 -34.87 -5.58 10.07
N SER A 53 -34.12 -5.67 11.17
CA SER A 53 -34.27 -6.74 12.16
C SER A 53 -35.58 -6.64 12.96
N ILE A 54 -36.06 -5.42 13.22
CA ILE A 54 -37.26 -5.17 14.04
C ILE A 54 -38.54 -5.17 13.20
N LEU A 55 -38.53 -4.58 12.00
CA LEU A 55 -39.75 -4.38 11.20
C LEU A 55 -40.03 -5.45 10.15
N LEU A 56 -39.02 -6.19 9.68
CA LEU A 56 -39.14 -6.99 8.46
C LEU A 56 -38.90 -8.49 8.64
N PHE A 57 -38.48 -8.91 9.84
CA PHE A 57 -38.23 -10.32 10.16
C PHE A 57 -39.46 -11.24 10.00
N PRO A 58 -40.71 -10.82 10.28
CA PRO A 58 -41.85 -11.72 10.09
C PRO A 58 -42.53 -11.65 8.70
N LEU A 59 -42.14 -10.72 7.81
CA LEU A 59 -42.93 -10.41 6.60
C LEU A 59 -42.18 -10.46 5.25
N LEU A 60 -40.86 -10.29 5.22
CA LEU A 60 -40.10 -10.31 3.96
C LEU A 60 -39.21 -11.55 3.84
N LYS A 61 -39.26 -12.22 2.68
CA LYS A 61 -38.25 -13.21 2.30
C LYS A 61 -36.87 -12.55 2.37
N ILE A 62 -35.91 -13.24 3.01
CA ILE A 62 -34.52 -12.81 3.25
C ILE A 62 -33.87 -12.12 2.03
N LEU A 63 -34.23 -12.54 0.81
CA LEU A 63 -33.74 -12.00 -0.45
C LEU A 63 -34.07 -10.51 -0.67
N TYR A 64 -35.26 -10.04 -0.26
CA TYR A 64 -35.65 -8.62 -0.38
C TYR A 64 -34.91 -7.74 0.62
N VAL A 65 -34.72 -8.24 1.85
CA VAL A 65 -33.93 -7.55 2.88
C VAL A 65 -32.48 -7.38 2.42
N PHE A 66 -31.91 -8.41 1.78
CA PHE A 66 -30.58 -8.35 1.19
C PHE A 66 -30.48 -7.34 0.04
N ALA A 67 -31.45 -7.36 -0.88
CA ALA A 67 -31.49 -6.42 -2.01
C ALA A 67 -31.59 -4.95 -1.55
N ILE A 68 -32.46 -4.64 -0.58
CA ILE A 68 -32.59 -3.28 -0.06
C ILE A 68 -31.33 -2.87 0.73
N SER A 69 -30.70 -3.78 1.47
CA SER A 69 -29.44 -3.52 2.15
C SER A 69 -28.31 -3.15 1.19
N ILE A 70 -28.22 -3.81 0.03
CA ILE A 70 -27.25 -3.47 -1.02
C ILE A 70 -27.51 -2.08 -1.60
N ILE A 71 -28.78 -1.73 -1.85
CA ILE A 71 -29.15 -0.40 -2.37
C ILE A 71 -28.78 0.70 -1.36
N LEU A 72 -29.09 0.49 -0.08
CA LEU A 72 -28.75 1.44 0.98
C LEU A 72 -27.24 1.56 1.16
N LEU A 73 -26.50 0.45 1.10
CA LEU A 73 -25.04 0.46 1.15
C LEU A 73 -24.45 1.23 -0.04
N SER A 74 -24.98 1.00 -1.25
CA SER A 74 -24.56 1.72 -2.46
C SER A 74 -24.82 3.22 -2.35
N PHE A 75 -25.97 3.62 -1.81
CA PHE A 75 -26.29 5.03 -1.56
C PHE A 75 -25.38 5.65 -0.50
N CYS A 76 -25.05 4.91 0.56
CA CYS A 76 -24.11 5.35 1.60
C CYS A 76 -22.71 5.56 1.03
N ILE A 77 -22.22 4.63 0.21
CA ILE A 77 -20.92 4.74 -0.48
C ILE A 77 -20.92 5.96 -1.41
N MET A 78 -21.98 6.15 -2.21
CA MET A 78 -22.05 7.30 -3.12
C MET A 78 -22.10 8.65 -2.36
N ARG A 79 -22.84 8.72 -1.26
CA ARG A 79 -22.87 9.91 -0.39
C ARG A 79 -21.53 10.15 0.28
N TRP A 80 -20.84 9.09 0.68
CA TRP A 80 -19.49 9.15 1.23
C TRP A 80 -18.49 9.73 0.25
N ASP A 81 -18.48 9.24 -0.98
CA ASP A 81 -17.54 9.72 -1.99
C ASP A 81 -17.76 11.20 -2.29
N LYS A 82 -19.03 11.64 -2.39
CA LYS A 82 -19.37 13.06 -2.53
C LYS A 82 -18.90 13.90 -1.33
N ALA A 83 -19.13 13.45 -0.11
CA ALA A 83 -18.74 14.17 1.10
C ALA A 83 -17.22 14.22 1.28
N LYS A 84 -16.52 13.12 0.96
CA LYS A 84 -15.06 13.03 0.95
C LYS A 84 -14.47 13.96 -0.10
N TYR A 85 -15.01 13.96 -1.31
CA TYR A 85 -14.60 14.88 -2.37
C TYR A 85 -14.77 16.33 -1.92
N LYS A 86 -15.95 16.70 -1.40
CA LYS A 86 -16.19 18.06 -0.88
C LYS A 86 -15.20 18.46 0.22
N TYR A 87 -14.87 17.54 1.12
CA TYR A 87 -13.86 17.78 2.16
C TYR A 87 -12.46 18.00 1.59
N LEU A 88 -12.04 17.17 0.64
CA LEU A 88 -10.72 17.30 0.01
C LEU A 88 -10.62 18.56 -0.85
N ALA A 89 -11.67 18.90 -1.59
CA ALA A 89 -11.84 20.16 -2.30
C ALA A 89 -11.65 21.38 -1.40
N GLN A 90 -12.19 21.34 -0.18
CA GLN A 90 -12.02 22.41 0.81
C GLN A 90 -10.62 22.45 1.43
N LYS A 91 -10.03 21.27 1.69
CA LYS A 91 -8.72 21.17 2.35
C LYS A 91 -7.55 21.47 1.41
N TYR A 92 -7.71 21.18 0.11
CA TYR A 92 -6.68 21.28 -0.92
C TYR A 92 -7.19 22.05 -2.14
N PRO A 93 -7.59 23.33 -1.99
CA PRO A 93 -8.25 24.09 -3.05
C PRO A 93 -7.36 24.28 -4.29
N THR A 94 -6.04 24.33 -4.11
CA THR A 94 -5.06 24.50 -5.20
C THR A 94 -5.02 23.34 -6.20
N TYR A 95 -5.56 22.17 -5.83
CA TYR A 95 -5.56 20.98 -6.68
C TYR A 95 -6.95 20.57 -7.17
N LEU A 96 -7.93 21.47 -7.07
CA LEU A 96 -9.31 21.22 -7.48
C LEU A 96 -9.43 20.78 -8.93
N GLU A 97 -8.70 21.44 -9.83
CA GLU A 97 -8.71 21.10 -11.27
C GLU A 97 -8.18 19.69 -11.53
N THR A 98 -7.20 19.25 -10.74
CA THR A 98 -6.66 17.89 -10.81
C THR A 98 -7.64 16.86 -10.23
N MET A 99 -8.50 17.25 -9.27
CA MET A 99 -9.46 16.37 -8.59
C MET A 99 -10.69 15.96 -9.43
N ASP A 100 -10.99 16.64 -10.53
CA ASP A 100 -12.30 16.54 -11.22
C ASP A 100 -12.42 15.37 -12.23
N LYS A 101 -11.34 14.63 -12.49
CA LYS A 101 -11.28 13.50 -13.44
C LYS A 101 -11.51 12.13 -12.77
N LYS A 102 -11.91 11.10 -13.51
CA LYS A 102 -12.09 9.73 -12.95
C LYS A 102 -10.79 9.10 -12.40
N THR A 103 -9.62 9.46 -12.95
CA THR A 103 -8.28 9.07 -12.46
C THR A 103 -7.68 10.06 -11.46
N ALA A 104 -8.38 11.16 -11.20
CA ALA A 104 -7.89 12.34 -10.51
C ALA A 104 -7.33 12.11 -9.11
N TYR A 105 -7.84 11.12 -8.38
CA TYR A 105 -7.40 10.90 -7.01
C TYR A 105 -5.94 10.45 -6.91
N ILE A 106 -5.46 9.73 -7.94
CA ILE A 106 -4.07 9.29 -8.02
C ILE A 106 -3.20 10.48 -8.44
N GLU A 107 -3.59 11.16 -9.52
CA GLU A 107 -2.89 12.35 -10.04
C GLU A 107 -2.80 13.47 -9.00
N PHE A 108 -3.90 13.80 -8.32
CA PHE A 108 -3.92 14.74 -7.18
C PHE A 108 -2.90 14.35 -6.11
N PHE A 109 -2.91 13.07 -5.72
CA PHE A 109 -2.10 12.61 -4.62
C PHE A 109 -0.61 12.63 -4.97
N GLU A 110 -0.25 12.32 -6.22
CA GLU A 110 1.10 12.46 -6.75
C GLU A 110 1.52 13.93 -6.79
N CYS A 111 0.74 14.82 -7.40
CA CYS A 111 1.05 16.25 -7.47
C CYS A 111 1.21 16.87 -6.06
N TYR A 112 0.31 16.56 -5.13
CA TYR A 112 0.38 17.04 -3.76
C TYR A 112 1.64 16.54 -3.03
N ARG A 113 2.03 15.29 -3.26
CA ARG A 113 3.24 14.71 -2.66
C ARG A 113 4.50 15.33 -3.21
N THR A 114 4.58 15.52 -4.53
CA THR A 114 5.74 16.13 -5.17
C THR A 114 5.92 17.59 -4.73
N ASP A 115 4.85 18.39 -4.70
CA ASP A 115 4.92 19.79 -4.20
C ASP A 115 5.27 19.85 -2.70
N SER A 116 4.65 19.01 -1.88
CA SER A 116 4.97 18.94 -0.44
C SER A 116 6.40 18.51 -0.18
N LEU A 117 6.94 17.62 -1.02
CA LEU A 117 8.32 17.16 -0.94
C LEU A 117 9.30 18.25 -1.40
N TYR A 118 8.99 18.96 -2.50
CA TYR A 118 9.76 20.10 -2.98
C TYR A 118 9.92 21.16 -1.88
N LYS A 119 8.82 21.56 -1.24
CA LYS A 119 8.85 22.49 -0.08
C LYS A 119 9.70 21.96 1.07
N LYS A 120 9.64 20.66 1.34
CA LYS A 120 10.43 20.03 2.40
C LYS A 120 11.93 20.03 2.07
N VAL A 121 12.30 19.71 0.83
CA VAL A 121 13.69 19.71 0.34
C VAL A 121 14.30 21.12 0.44
N ILE A 122 13.55 22.15 0.03
CA ILE A 122 13.97 23.56 0.18
C ILE A 122 14.12 23.92 1.65
N SER A 123 13.15 23.58 2.51
CA SER A 123 13.21 23.89 3.95
C SER A 123 14.40 23.25 4.68
N LEU A 124 14.90 22.12 4.16
CA LEU A 124 16.05 21.40 4.70
C LEU A 124 17.38 21.87 4.08
N ASN A 125 17.37 22.87 3.19
CA ASN A 125 18.54 23.38 2.47
C ASN A 125 19.38 22.27 1.80
N ILE A 126 18.70 21.29 1.22
CA ILE A 126 19.37 20.16 0.54
C ILE A 126 19.88 20.66 -0.81
N SER A 127 21.19 20.52 -1.04
CA SER A 127 21.79 20.92 -2.31
C SER A 127 21.47 19.92 -3.43
N SER A 128 21.56 20.35 -4.69
CA SER A 128 21.34 19.47 -5.86
C SER A 128 22.24 18.23 -5.84
N ASN A 129 23.50 18.39 -5.43
CA ASN A 129 24.45 17.26 -5.29
C ASN A 129 24.04 16.27 -4.19
N GLN A 130 23.52 16.77 -3.07
CA GLN A 130 22.99 15.91 -1.99
C GLN A 130 21.73 15.18 -2.43
N LEU A 131 20.84 15.86 -3.17
CA LEU A 131 19.63 15.26 -3.73
C LEU A 131 19.96 14.12 -4.70
N GLU A 132 20.97 14.30 -5.55
CA GLU A 132 21.45 13.25 -6.45
C GLU A 132 22.08 12.07 -5.72
N ALA A 133 22.86 12.32 -4.68
CA ALA A 133 23.39 11.28 -3.81
C ALA A 133 22.27 10.48 -3.12
N ASP A 134 21.17 11.14 -2.75
CA ASP A 134 20.01 10.52 -2.12
C ASP A 134 19.20 9.68 -3.11
N ILE A 135 18.98 10.17 -4.34
CA ILE A 135 18.36 9.40 -5.43
C ILE A 135 19.14 8.11 -5.67
N ASN A 136 20.46 8.22 -5.86
CA ASN A 136 21.33 7.07 -6.09
C ASN A 136 21.33 6.10 -4.90
N TYR A 137 21.26 6.61 -3.66
CA TYR A 137 21.16 5.78 -2.48
C TYR A 137 19.86 4.95 -2.47
N PHE A 138 18.71 5.56 -2.72
CA PHE A 138 17.42 4.87 -2.70
C PHE A 138 17.28 3.88 -3.86
N GLN A 139 17.76 4.21 -5.05
CA GLN A 139 17.82 3.28 -6.20
C GLN A 139 18.64 2.03 -5.86
N ASN A 140 19.87 2.23 -5.37
CA ASN A 140 20.78 1.13 -5.05
C ASN A 140 20.30 0.27 -3.87
N LYS A 141 19.69 0.89 -2.85
CA LYS A 141 19.14 0.18 -1.68
C LYS A 141 17.95 -0.70 -2.06
N GLY A 142 17.09 -0.22 -2.96
CA GLY A 142 15.97 -1.01 -3.50
C GLY A 142 16.46 -2.28 -4.21
N ILE A 143 17.46 -2.16 -5.07
CA ILE A 143 18.01 -3.28 -5.85
C ILE A 143 18.65 -4.33 -4.94
N LYS A 144 19.56 -3.93 -4.03
CA LYS A 144 20.32 -4.86 -3.16
C LYS A 144 19.42 -5.66 -2.21
N THR A 145 18.40 -5.03 -1.63
CA THR A 145 17.49 -5.69 -0.67
C THR A 145 16.61 -6.75 -1.36
N THR A 146 16.21 -6.47 -2.59
CA THR A 146 15.31 -7.33 -3.38
C THR A 146 16.03 -8.54 -3.90
N GLN A 147 17.25 -8.36 -4.41
CA GLN A 147 18.06 -9.46 -4.93
C GLN A 147 18.33 -10.49 -3.82
N ARG A 148 18.80 -10.05 -2.65
CA ARG A 148 19.12 -10.95 -1.53
C ARG A 148 17.89 -11.74 -1.06
N THR A 149 16.78 -11.07 -0.82
CA THR A 149 15.59 -11.74 -0.26
C THR A 149 14.88 -12.64 -1.28
N ARG A 150 14.86 -12.24 -2.56
CA ARG A 150 14.40 -13.11 -3.66
C ARG A 150 15.25 -14.36 -3.78
N THR A 151 16.57 -14.24 -3.72
CA THR A 151 17.48 -15.40 -3.80
C THR A 151 17.20 -16.39 -2.68
N TYR A 152 17.15 -15.97 -1.41
CA TYR A 152 16.87 -16.89 -0.29
C TYR A 152 15.54 -17.63 -0.44
N LEU A 153 14.51 -16.95 -0.92
CA LEU A 153 13.17 -17.54 -1.02
C LEU A 153 13.00 -18.43 -2.26
N VAL A 154 13.65 -18.09 -3.37
CA VAL A 154 13.76 -19.01 -4.53
C VAL A 154 14.55 -20.25 -4.14
N THR A 155 15.65 -20.12 -3.39
CA THR A 155 16.42 -21.27 -2.87
C THR A 155 15.59 -22.14 -1.94
N LEU A 156 14.80 -21.55 -1.03
CA LEU A 156 13.90 -22.28 -0.14
C LEU A 156 12.83 -23.08 -0.91
N ILE A 157 12.21 -22.46 -1.92
CA ILE A 157 11.22 -23.12 -2.77
C ILE A 157 11.87 -24.26 -3.56
N ALA A 158 13.01 -24.01 -4.20
CA ALA A 158 13.75 -25.02 -4.97
C ALA A 158 14.15 -26.22 -4.09
N PHE A 159 14.61 -25.96 -2.85
CA PHE A 159 14.95 -27.01 -1.89
C PHE A 159 13.71 -27.82 -1.46
N SER A 160 12.58 -27.15 -1.23
CA SER A 160 11.31 -27.80 -0.87
C SER A 160 10.77 -28.67 -2.00
N PHE A 161 10.93 -28.24 -3.26
CA PHE A 161 10.59 -29.03 -4.45
C PHE A 161 11.54 -30.22 -4.64
N GLY A 162 12.82 -30.09 -4.32
CA GLY A 162 13.78 -31.20 -4.33
C GLY A 162 13.40 -32.30 -3.35
N ILE A 163 13.12 -31.94 -2.10
CA ILE A 163 12.65 -32.88 -1.06
C ILE A 163 11.32 -33.53 -1.48
N TRP A 164 10.40 -32.75 -2.07
CA TRP A 164 9.13 -33.27 -2.57
C TRP A 164 9.33 -34.27 -3.71
N GLY A 165 10.19 -33.96 -4.69
CA GLY A 165 10.48 -34.84 -5.82
C GLY A 165 11.09 -36.17 -5.37
N GLU A 166 11.97 -36.15 -4.37
CA GLU A 166 12.57 -37.36 -3.79
C GLU A 166 11.53 -38.19 -3.01
N PHE A 167 10.71 -37.55 -2.19
CA PHE A 167 9.63 -38.23 -1.45
C PHE A 167 8.58 -38.84 -2.40
N VAL A 168 8.23 -38.14 -3.47
CA VAL A 168 7.31 -38.65 -4.50
C VAL A 168 7.93 -39.78 -5.29
N GLY A 169 9.18 -39.63 -5.76
CA GLY A 169 9.88 -40.66 -6.51
C GLY A 169 10.02 -41.97 -5.74
N ASN A 170 10.31 -41.91 -4.44
CA ASN A 170 10.52 -43.10 -3.60
C ASN A 170 9.22 -43.83 -3.20
N ASN A 171 8.06 -43.18 -3.27
CA ASN A 171 6.79 -43.74 -2.80
C ASN A 171 5.75 -43.90 -3.94
N ILE A 172 6.12 -43.63 -5.19
CA ILE A 172 5.30 -43.92 -6.37
C ILE A 172 5.18 -45.44 -6.52
N GLY A 173 3.97 -45.97 -6.31
CA GLY A 173 3.65 -47.39 -6.46
C GLY A 173 3.11 -48.06 -5.19
N GLU A 174 3.29 -47.44 -4.02
CA GLU A 174 2.85 -47.98 -2.73
C GLU A 174 1.39 -47.63 -2.40
N GLY A 175 0.44 -48.22 -3.14
CA GLY A 175 -0.97 -48.29 -2.76
C GLY A 175 -1.79 -46.98 -2.68
N TRP A 176 -3.10 -47.13 -2.53
CA TRP A 176 -4.06 -46.01 -2.50
C TRP A 176 -3.94 -45.11 -1.25
N SER A 177 -3.38 -45.63 -0.15
CA SER A 177 -3.11 -44.85 1.06
C SER A 177 -2.10 -43.72 0.81
N ASN A 178 -1.08 -43.96 -0.02
CA ASN A 178 -0.06 -42.96 -0.30
C ASN A 178 -0.58 -41.85 -1.23
N ILE A 179 -1.59 -42.12 -2.07
CA ILE A 179 -2.26 -41.10 -2.88
C ILE A 179 -2.90 -40.02 -1.98
N SER A 180 -3.55 -40.43 -0.89
CA SER A 180 -4.15 -39.47 0.05
C SER A 180 -3.10 -38.61 0.78
N LEU A 181 -1.97 -39.22 1.15
CA LEU A 181 -0.80 -38.52 1.71
C LEU A 181 -0.19 -37.55 0.68
N PHE A 182 -0.11 -37.94 -0.59
CA PHE A 182 0.37 -37.07 -1.68
C PHE A 182 -0.52 -35.86 -1.90
N ILE A 183 -1.85 -36.04 -1.89
CA ILE A 183 -2.81 -34.94 -2.02
C ILE A 183 -2.69 -33.98 -0.82
N PHE A 184 -2.60 -34.53 0.40
CA PHE A 184 -2.41 -33.72 1.60
C PHE A 184 -1.09 -32.94 1.57
N TYR A 185 0.01 -33.59 1.21
CA TYR A 185 1.32 -32.95 1.12
C TYR A 185 1.37 -31.90 0.01
N ALA A 186 0.76 -32.16 -1.15
CA ALA A 186 0.62 -31.18 -2.23
C ALA A 186 -0.20 -29.96 -1.77
N PHE A 187 -1.25 -30.16 -0.97
CA PHE A 187 -2.04 -29.07 -0.40
C PHE A 187 -1.21 -28.23 0.59
N VAL A 188 -0.42 -28.87 1.46
CA VAL A 188 0.49 -28.20 2.41
C VAL A 188 1.57 -27.42 1.68
N VAL A 189 2.24 -28.01 0.69
CA VAL A 189 3.26 -27.34 -0.13
C VAL A 189 2.66 -26.17 -0.90
N SER A 190 1.46 -26.34 -1.50
CA SER A 190 0.77 -25.26 -2.19
C SER A 190 0.45 -24.10 -1.25
N HIS A 191 -0.09 -24.38 -0.06
CA HIS A 191 -0.33 -23.35 0.97
C HIS A 191 0.96 -22.65 1.41
N ALA A 192 2.05 -23.39 1.61
CA ALA A 192 3.34 -22.83 1.96
C ALA A 192 3.87 -21.91 0.85
N VAL A 193 3.77 -22.32 -0.42
CA VAL A 193 4.16 -21.51 -1.58
C VAL A 193 3.30 -20.25 -1.68
N PHE A 194 1.99 -20.33 -1.53
CA PHE A 194 1.10 -19.16 -1.51
C PHE A 194 1.41 -18.22 -0.34
N GLY A 195 1.63 -18.77 0.85
CA GLY A 195 2.00 -17.99 2.04
C GLY A 195 3.34 -17.28 1.87
N ILE A 196 4.36 -17.97 1.35
CA ILE A 196 5.68 -17.40 1.04
C ILE A 196 5.55 -16.32 -0.03
N ASN A 197 4.78 -16.55 -1.09
CA ASN A 197 4.56 -15.57 -2.15
C ASN A 197 3.85 -14.31 -1.63
N TYR A 198 2.84 -14.49 -0.76
CA TYR A 198 2.18 -13.39 -0.09
C TYR A 198 3.14 -12.60 0.82
N LEU A 199 3.98 -13.29 1.60
CA LEU A 199 5.00 -12.66 2.43
C LEU A 199 6.06 -11.91 1.60
N LEU A 200 6.46 -12.48 0.45
CA LEU A 200 7.36 -11.86 -0.53
C LEU A 200 6.78 -10.55 -1.06
N GLN A 201 5.53 -10.57 -1.54
CA GLN A 201 4.80 -9.39 -2.02
C GLN A 201 4.72 -8.32 -0.94
N LYS A 202 4.43 -8.72 0.29
CA LYS A 202 4.22 -7.80 1.40
C LYS A 202 5.50 -7.20 1.97
N THR A 203 6.61 -7.93 2.00
CA THR A 203 7.84 -7.46 2.68
C THR A 203 8.89 -7.00 1.68
N VAL A 204 9.26 -7.84 0.71
CA VAL A 204 10.34 -7.58 -0.23
C VAL A 204 9.92 -6.56 -1.28
N PHE A 205 8.79 -6.82 -1.94
CA PHE A 205 8.30 -5.93 -2.99
C PHE A 205 7.76 -4.62 -2.42
N SER A 206 7.18 -4.62 -1.21
CA SER A 206 6.83 -3.37 -0.52
C SER A 206 8.05 -2.49 -0.25
N GLY A 207 9.14 -3.06 0.27
CA GLY A 207 10.37 -2.32 0.55
C GLY A 207 11.04 -1.78 -0.71
N LEU A 208 11.10 -2.58 -1.79
CA LEU A 208 11.58 -2.12 -3.09
C LEU A 208 10.71 -1.00 -3.65
N ASN A 209 9.39 -1.19 -3.67
CA ASN A 209 8.47 -0.21 -4.22
C ASN A 209 8.60 1.13 -3.48
N LYS A 210 8.73 1.12 -2.15
CA LYS A 210 8.92 2.35 -1.36
C LYS A 210 10.23 3.08 -1.67
N ASN A 211 11.33 2.35 -1.87
CA ASN A 211 12.62 2.97 -2.22
C ASN A 211 12.66 3.44 -3.68
N LYS A 212 12.02 2.70 -4.60
CA LYS A 212 11.87 3.09 -6.01
C LYS A 212 11.01 4.35 -6.13
N GLU A 213 9.85 4.36 -5.48
CA GLU A 213 8.94 5.51 -5.38
C GLU A 213 9.64 6.73 -4.77
N MET A 214 10.46 6.53 -3.73
CA MET A 214 11.27 7.59 -3.13
C MET A 214 12.24 8.20 -4.16
N ALA A 215 12.95 7.36 -4.92
CA ALA A 215 13.89 7.81 -5.93
C ALA A 215 13.21 8.56 -7.07
N GLU A 216 12.05 8.07 -7.53
CA GLU A 216 11.24 8.72 -8.58
C GLU A 216 10.75 10.09 -8.12
N LEU A 217 10.18 10.19 -6.92
CA LEU A 217 9.71 11.48 -6.36
C LEU A 217 10.85 12.48 -6.16
N LEU A 218 12.02 12.05 -5.68
CA LEU A 218 13.17 12.94 -5.53
C LEU A 218 13.72 13.39 -6.88
N ALA A 219 13.71 12.53 -7.91
CA ALA A 219 14.11 12.88 -9.26
C ALA A 219 13.15 13.92 -9.87
N GLU A 220 11.84 13.77 -9.65
CA GLU A 220 10.84 14.74 -10.09
C GLU A 220 11.04 16.10 -9.39
N VAL A 221 11.27 16.09 -8.07
CA VAL A 221 11.60 17.32 -7.32
C VAL A 221 12.89 17.98 -7.82
N LYS A 222 13.93 17.19 -8.16
CA LYS A 222 15.17 17.73 -8.76
C LYS A 222 14.88 18.46 -10.06
N ASN A 223 14.05 17.87 -10.93
CA ASN A 223 13.66 18.48 -12.19
C ASN A 223 12.91 19.80 -11.96
N LEU A 224 11.99 19.85 -11.00
CA LEU A 224 11.28 21.08 -10.62
C LEU A 224 12.21 22.18 -10.12
N ILE A 225 13.21 21.83 -9.30
CA ILE A 225 14.23 22.78 -8.83
C ILE A 225 15.04 23.32 -10.00
N SER A 226 15.44 22.46 -10.96
CA SER A 226 16.20 22.90 -12.14
C SER A 226 15.41 23.78 -13.11
N LEU A 227 14.08 23.72 -13.07
CA LEU A 227 13.18 24.52 -13.90
C LEU A 227 12.71 25.80 -13.21
N SER A 228 12.97 25.95 -11.91
CA SER A 228 12.63 27.15 -11.14
C SER A 228 13.79 28.16 -11.27
N PRO A 229 13.58 29.31 -11.95
CA PRO A 229 14.62 30.32 -12.18
C PRO A 229 15.10 31.02 -10.90
#